data_AF-A0A484ZCY7-F1
#
_entry.id   AF-A0A484ZCY7-F1
#
_cell.length_a   1.000
_cell.length_b   1.000
_cell.length_c   1.000
_cell.angle_alpha   90.00
_cell.angle_beta   90.00
_cell.angle_gamma   90.00
#
_symmetry.space_group_name_H-M   'P 1'
#
loop_
_entity.id
_entity.type
_entity.pdbx_description
1 polymer ?
#
loop_
_entity_poly.entity_id
_entity_poly.type
_entity_poly.pdbx_seq_one_letter_code
_entity_poly.pdbx_strand_id
1 'polypeptide(L)' 'MSNFVYILMGVSGSGKTTIAKELLKKHDIPYIDGDYLHPKSNILKMSSGQPLDDKDREPWLGLINNAVFCYAEKQTHPQ' A
#
# COMPACT_ATOMS: atom_id res chain seq x y z
N MET A 1 -17.56 -5.15 15.68
CA MET A 1 -17.41 -4.19 14.57
C MET A 1 -16.51 -4.82 13.52
N SER A 2 -16.88 -4.76 12.25
CA SER A 2 -16.03 -5.28 11.16
C SER A 2 -15.00 -4.22 10.79
N ASN A 3 -13.71 -4.59 10.80
CA ASN A 3 -12.64 -3.70 10.35
C ASN A 3 -12.48 -3.87 8.83
N PHE A 4 -12.54 -2.76 8.10
CA PHE A 4 -12.38 -2.75 6.65
C PHE A 4 -11.04 -2.15 6.27
N VAL A 5 -10.39 -2.77 5.30
CA VAL A 5 -9.20 -2.22 4.65
C VAL A 5 -9.52 -2.05 3.17
N TYR A 6 -9.27 -0.84 2.65
CA TYR A 6 -9.52 -0.48 1.26
C TYR A 6 -8.19 -0.40 0.52
N ILE A 7 -8.04 -1.20 -0.54
CA ILE A 7 -6.86 -1.17 -1.43
C ILE A 7 -7.24 -0.42 -2.71
N LEU A 8 -6.67 0.77 -2.89
CA LEU A 8 -6.80 1.51 -4.14
C LEU A 8 -5.77 0.98 -5.14
N MET A 9 -6.24 0.28 -6.17
CA MET A 9 -5.39 -0.31 -7.21
C MET A 9 -5.63 0.34 -8.59
N GLY A 10 -4.68 0.15 -9.50
CA GLY A 10 -4.68 0.76 -10.84
C GLY A 10 -3.26 1.00 -11.35
N VAL A 11 -3.11 1.22 -12.65
CA VAL A 11 -1.81 1.47 -13.30
C VAL A 11 -1.15 2.76 -12.81
N SER A 12 0.16 2.91 -13.04
CA SER A 12 0.85 4.18 -12.76
C SER A 12 0.19 5.33 -13.52
N GLY A 13 0.00 6.47 -12.86
CA GLY A 13 -0.70 7.63 -13.43
C GLY A 13 -2.23 7.58 -13.39
N SER A 14 -2.87 6.51 -12.90
CA SER A 14 -4.34 6.42 -12.85
C SER A 14 -5.02 7.29 -11.78
N GLY A 15 -4.27 8.08 -11.01
CA GLY A 15 -4.82 9.00 -10.01
C GLY A 15 -5.08 8.42 -8.62
N LYS A 16 -4.59 7.21 -8.29
CA LYS A 16 -4.78 6.56 -6.96
C LYS A 16 -4.45 7.48 -5.79
N THR A 17 -3.28 8.12 -5.82
CA THR A 17 -2.80 9.02 -4.77
C THR A 17 -3.69 10.26 -4.63
N THR A 18 -4.24 10.78 -5.73
CA THR A 18 -5.16 11.93 -5.70
C THR A 18 -6.47 11.56 -4.99
N ILE A 19 -7.06 10.42 -5.36
CA ILE A 19 -8.30 9.94 -4.73
C ILE A 19 -8.07 9.63 -3.24
N ALA A 20 -6.97 8.97 -2.91
CA ALA A 20 -6.62 8.68 -1.51
C ALA A 20 -6.53 9.97 -0.68
N LYS A 21 -5.81 10.99 -1.16
CA LYS A 21 -5.68 12.27 -0.45
C LYS A 21 -7.02 12.99 -0.25
N GLU A 22 -7.91 12.95 -1.24
CA GLU A 22 -9.25 13.55 -1.10
C GLU A 22 -10.14 12.79 -0.12
N LEU A 23 -10.01 11.46 -0.03
CA LEU A 23 -10.70 10.67 0.99
C LEU A 23 -10.21 11.02 2.40
N LEU A 24 -8.90 11.18 2.59
CA LEU A 24 -8.29 11.49 3.89
C LEU A 24 -8.64 12.89 4.41
N LYS A 25 -8.91 13.84 3.51
CA LYS A 25 -9.42 15.17 3.92
C LYS A 25 -10.81 15.09 4.57
N LYS A 26 -11.61 14.09 4.19
CA LYS A 26 -13.01 13.95 4.64
C LYS A 26 -13.16 12.95 5.79
N HIS A 27 -12.18 12.09 5.99
CA HIS A 27 -12.23 10.99 6.95
C HIS A 27 -10.87 10.82 7.63
N ASP A 28 -10.88 10.67 8.96
CA ASP A 28 -9.68 10.38 9.74
C ASP A 28 -9.35 8.88 9.66
N ILE A 29 -8.83 8.46 8.51
CA ILE A 29 -8.50 7.05 8.21
C ILE A 29 -6.97 6.92 8.09
N PRO A 30 -6.34 5.92 8.73
CA PRO A 30 -4.93 5.63 8.49
C PRO A 30 -4.64 5.34 7.01
N TYR A 31 -3.56 5.92 6.49
CA TYR A 31 -3.15 5.75 5.10
C TYR A 31 -1.71 5.29 4.99
N ILE A 32 -1.47 4.39 4.03
CA ILE A 32 -0.14 3.96 3.61
C ILE A 32 -0.08 3.98 2.09
N ASP A 33 1.00 4.56 1.54
CA ASP A 33 1.30 4.41 0.13
C ASP A 33 2.10 3.12 -0.07
N GLY A 34 1.57 2.21 -0.89
CA GLY A 34 2.17 0.90 -1.13
C GLY A 34 3.55 0.98 -1.78
N ASP A 35 3.84 2.07 -2.50
CA ASP A 35 5.14 2.25 -3.17
C ASP A 35 6.29 2.41 -2.15
N TYR A 36 6.02 2.91 -0.94
CA TYR A 36 7.04 3.01 0.12
C TYR A 36 7.48 1.66 0.68
N LEU A 37 6.72 0.60 0.43
CA LEU A 37 7.04 -0.75 0.90
C LEU A 37 7.89 -1.54 -0.10
N HIS A 38 8.26 -0.96 -1.24
CA HIS A 38 9.14 -1.64 -2.17
C HIS A 38 10.53 -1.89 -1.56
N PRO A 39 11.06 -3.11 -1.65
CA PRO A 39 12.46 -3.36 -1.36
C PRO A 39 13.36 -2.48 -2.24
N LYS A 40 14.55 -2.13 -1.72
CA LYS A 40 15.52 -1.30 -2.45
C LYS A 40 15.87 -1.88 -3.84
N SER A 41 15.92 -3.21 -3.97
CA SER A 41 16.13 -3.90 -5.26
C SER A 41 15.08 -3.53 -6.30
N ASN A 42 13.80 -3.46 -5.91
CA ASN A 42 12.70 -3.15 -6.81
C ASN A 42 12.76 -1.69 -7.26
N ILE A 43 13.04 -0.79 -6.32
CA ILE A 43 13.22 0.65 -6.63
C ILE A 43 14.35 0.82 -7.65
N LEU A 44 15.48 0.16 -7.45
CA LEU A 44 16.61 0.20 -8.38
C LEU A 44 16.25 -0.35 -9.76
N LYS A 45 15.61 -1.53 -9.83
CA LYS A 45 15.17 -2.15 -11.10
C LYS A 45 14.22 -1.22 -11.87
N MET A 46 13.20 -0.68 -11.20
CA MET A 46 12.28 0.30 -11.80
C MET A 46 12.99 1.58 -12.24
N SER A 47 13.93 2.10 -11.45
CA SER A 47 14.69 3.31 -11.80
C SER A 47 15.59 3.12 -13.04
N SER A 48 15.99 1.88 -13.33
CA SER A 48 16.71 1.52 -14.55
C SER A 48 15.80 1.32 -15.78
N GLY A 49 14.49 1.57 -15.65
CA GLY A 49 13.50 1.38 -16.71
C GLY A 49 13.10 -0.08 -16.93
N GLN A 50 13.54 -1.00 -16.08
CA GLN A 50 13.18 -2.41 -16.16
C GLN A 50 11.89 -2.68 -15.37
N PRO A 51 10.88 -3.32 -15.98
CA PRO A 51 9.66 -3.68 -15.27
C PRO A 51 9.94 -4.78 -14.23
N LEU A 52 9.15 -4.77 -13.15
CA LEU A 52 9.16 -5.85 -12.17
C LEU A 52 8.46 -7.10 -12.74
N ASP A 53 8.95 -8.26 -12.33
CA ASP A 53 8.28 -9.55 -12.49
C ASP A 53 7.62 -9.98 -11.17
N ASP A 54 6.98 -11.15 -11.16
CA ASP A 54 6.23 -11.62 -9.99
C ASP A 54 7.15 -11.98 -8.82
N LYS A 55 8.39 -12.41 -9.08
CA LYS A 55 9.36 -12.70 -8.02
C LYS A 55 9.84 -11.42 -7.34
N ASP A 56 9.99 -10.34 -8.10
CA ASP A 56 10.27 -9.04 -7.50
C ASP A 56 9.10 -8.56 -6.63
N ARG A 57 7.85 -8.80 -7.07
CA ARG A 57 6.64 -8.32 -6.39
C ARG A 57 6.31 -9.11 -5.13
N GLU A 58 6.61 -10.40 -5.08
CA GLU A 58 6.31 -11.28 -3.94
C GLU A 58 6.72 -10.69 -2.58
N PRO A 59 7.98 -10.28 -2.33
CA PRO A 59 8.38 -9.70 -1.03
C PRO A 59 7.68 -8.35 -0.76
N TRP A 60 7.40 -7.56 -1.78
CA TRP A 60 6.68 -6.29 -1.64
C TRP A 60 5.21 -6.52 -1.23
N LEU A 61 4.52 -7.46 -1.87
CA LEU A 61 3.16 -7.85 -1.54
C LEU A 61 3.08 -8.47 -0.14
N GLY A 62 4.11 -9.20 0.29
CA GLY A 62 4.23 -9.67 1.67
C GLY A 62 4.30 -8.53 2.70
N LEU A 63 5.05 -7.46 2.41
CA LEU A 63 5.09 -6.28 3.27
C LEU A 63 3.75 -5.53 3.30
N ILE A 64 3.05 -5.43 2.18
CA ILE A 64 1.68 -4.88 2.14
C ILE A 64 0.75 -5.73 3.00
N ASN A 65 0.80 -7.06 2.88
CA ASN A 65 -0.02 -7.96 3.68
C ASN A 65 0.23 -7.77 5.19
N ASN A 66 1.49 -7.70 5.60
CA ASN A 66 1.85 -7.44 7.00
C ASN A 66 1.32 -6.09 7.49
N ALA A 67 1.44 -5.04 6.67
CA ALA A 67 0.91 -3.72 7.02
C ALA A 67 -0.62 -3.76 7.22
N VAL A 68 -1.34 -4.38 6.28
CA VAL A 68 -2.80 -4.58 6.36
C VAL A 68 -3.19 -5.32 7.64
N PHE A 69 -2.50 -6.41 7.94
CA PHE A 69 -2.77 -7.21 9.14
C PHE A 69 -2.53 -6.40 10.43
N CYS A 70 -1.39 -5.71 10.54
CA CYS A 70 -1.09 -4.88 11.70
C CYS A 70 -2.14 -3.76 11.92
N TYR A 71 -2.68 -3.17 10.86
CA TYR A 71 -3.73 -2.15 10.98
C TYR A 71 -5.09 -2.75 11.37
N ALA A 72 -5.41 -3.95 10.89
CA ALA A 72 -6.63 -4.65 11.26
C ALA A 72 -6.62 -5.07 12.74
N GLU A 73 -5.49 -5.57 13.24
CA GLU A 73 -5.27 -5.98 14.64
C GLU A 73 -5.22 -4.80 15.62
N LYS A 74 -4.60 -3.67 15.25
CA LYS A 74 -4.56 -2.49 16.13
C LYS A 74 -5.94 -1.89 16.41
N GLN A 75 -6.92 -2.16 15.55
CA GLN A 75 -8.30 -1.67 15.72
C GLN A 75 -9.22 -2.65 16.47
N THR A 76 -8.80 -3.90 16.72
CA THR A 76 -9.57 -4.85 17.54
C THR A 76 -9.29 -4.71 19.04
N HIS A 77 -8.19 -4.04 19.41
CA HIS A 77 -7.82 -3.78 20.81
C HIS A 77 -7.57 -2.28 21.03
N PRO A 78 -8.62 -1.45 21.15
CA PRO A 78 -8.46 -0.08 21.60
C PRO A 78 -7.96 -0.09 23.05
N GLN A 79 -6.84 0.58 23.31
CA GLN A 79 -6.46 1.02 24.65
C GLN A 79 -7.51 2.04 25.15
#